data_AF-A0A0R3P3C1-F1
#
_entry.id   AF-A0A0R3P3C1-F1
#
_cell.length_a   1.000
_cell.length_b   1.000
_cell.length_c   1.000
_cell.angle_alpha   90.00
_cell.angle_beta   90.00
_cell.angle_gamma   90.00
#
_symmetry.space_group_name_H-M   'P 1'
#
loop_
_entity.id
_entity.type
_entity.pdbx_description
1 polymer ?
#
loop_
_entity_poly.entity_id
_entity_poly.type
_entity_poly.pdbx_seq_one_letter_code
_entity_poly.pdbx_strand_id
1 'polypeptide(L)'
;MPPKKKGKKEKKDPNKISLVDRTFYELTITDLNQKLARLRSHLSTLDESNIVLNEKLKDVENDRTDVAAHLERTLAERNNSITELEERLVEITKVRDEENRIAQEKIFDLESKYKAMHDQLTSEIKLLNGKLNSLDEFRIQRDILLAKFDDQEADLKEKEKEQKEALYNMEQRAVVEKDALKKEVEQKLLQVSEDFTRSSEIRNAGYTRRLIRENIALQKEIDLLVMSQIKLQQQYTNQKENHKEIEEQYSALDQIKNELVRNSVNKIKIIEGLTKNYEKLKAKYVEVLRYRKAYEAKQMAEKCEQVKQKEAVGKLRALSKHMEILSLENKNLAVVHDQHENEIVRLRGMIQEIKVTVRDAIIAEKSVKQFPVRLVEADVDPPKVIQEVKEEAVALCKLARIDLLSQLMNIVSSHSEELPRTPSVVSIGSATSSLYVPGKMGFMPQKPKATLFEIFRSEVVDREVDTTLPDYLTKNKEKEVVTTRRRGDELSIIDVEFGTTLYVSSSREDDLIEVEEEPLEEPEGSSSDVSMKKPSSEGSAPPPATAPLAVSVEDAKTSEIKSIKSTGTADSITGVTRTSGLEEIMEEEDDDLEINLFY
;
A
#
# COMPACT_ATOMS: atom_id res chain seq x y z
N MET A 1 -91.57 -65.52 -5.83
CA MET A 1 -92.78 -66.35 -5.66
C MET A 1 -92.39 -67.70 -5.08
N PRO A 2 -93.24 -68.29 -4.22
CA PRO A 2 -92.98 -69.46 -3.35
C PRO A 2 -93.33 -70.78 -4.13
N PRO A 3 -93.56 -72.00 -3.54
CA PRO A 3 -93.60 -72.41 -2.12
C PRO A 3 -93.21 -73.90 -1.75
N LYS A 4 -93.18 -74.17 -0.42
CA LYS A 4 -93.72 -75.36 0.33
C LYS A 4 -93.00 -76.74 0.18
N LYS A 5 -92.93 -77.67 1.17
CA LYS A 5 -93.83 -77.99 2.31
C LYS A 5 -93.17 -79.01 3.30
N LYS A 6 -93.26 -78.70 4.60
CA LYS A 6 -93.60 -79.49 5.83
C LYS A 6 -93.35 -81.03 6.00
N GLY A 7 -92.84 -81.35 7.20
CA GLY A 7 -93.30 -82.42 8.14
C GLY A 7 -92.16 -83.32 8.67
N LYS A 8 -92.12 -83.89 9.89
CA LYS A 8 -92.77 -83.76 11.22
C LYS A 8 -91.90 -84.61 12.20
N LYS A 9 -91.87 -84.23 13.49
CA LYS A 9 -91.03 -84.69 14.64
C LYS A 9 -90.83 -86.20 14.87
N GLU A 10 -89.67 -86.58 15.44
CA GLU A 10 -89.53 -87.60 16.51
C GLU A 10 -88.27 -87.38 17.37
N LYS A 11 -88.39 -87.52 18.70
CA LYS A 11 -87.31 -87.42 19.70
C LYS A 11 -86.70 -88.81 19.93
N LYS A 12 -85.36 -88.92 19.92
CA LYS A 12 -84.62 -90.07 20.47
C LYS A 12 -83.49 -89.57 21.38
N ASP A 13 -83.37 -90.22 22.53
CA ASP A 13 -82.43 -89.89 23.61
C ASP A 13 -80.96 -89.94 23.16
N PRO A 14 -80.13 -88.94 23.49
CA PRO A 14 -78.79 -88.79 22.92
C PRO A 14 -77.68 -89.54 23.67
N ASN A 15 -77.95 -90.67 24.36
CA ASN A 15 -76.96 -91.26 25.28
C ASN A 15 -76.75 -92.78 25.21
N LYS A 16 -76.86 -93.38 24.01
CA LYS A 16 -76.32 -94.73 23.74
C LYS A 16 -75.57 -94.71 22.40
N ILE A 17 -74.31 -94.28 22.44
CA ILE A 17 -73.37 -94.37 21.32
C ILE A 17 -72.97 -95.84 21.17
N SER A 18 -73.04 -96.39 19.94
CA SER A 18 -72.67 -97.78 19.65
C SER A 18 -71.19 -98.03 19.97
N LEU A 19 -70.80 -99.24 20.36
CA LEU A 19 -69.39 -99.57 20.67
C LEU A 19 -68.45 -99.24 19.50
N VAL A 20 -68.94 -99.41 18.26
CA VAL A 20 -68.25 -99.08 17.01
C VAL A 20 -68.11 -97.56 16.83
N ASP A 21 -69.13 -96.79 17.18
CA ASP A 21 -69.07 -95.33 17.11
C ASP A 21 -68.11 -94.79 18.18
N ARG A 22 -68.08 -95.41 19.37
CA ARG A 22 -67.14 -95.07 20.43
C ARG A 22 -65.69 -95.32 19.99
N THR A 23 -65.37 -96.47 19.41
CA THR A 23 -64.02 -96.75 18.91
C THR A 23 -63.66 -95.87 17.72
N PHE A 24 -64.61 -95.54 16.85
CA PHE A 24 -64.42 -94.58 15.75
C PHE A 24 -64.11 -93.17 16.29
N TYR A 25 -64.86 -92.68 17.28
CA TYR A 25 -64.59 -91.39 17.92
C TYR A 25 -63.27 -91.40 18.70
N GLU A 26 -62.92 -92.48 19.41
CA GLU A 26 -61.62 -92.62 20.08
C GLU A 26 -60.45 -92.62 19.07
N LEU A 27 -60.58 -93.32 17.94
CA LEU A 27 -59.58 -93.28 16.87
C LEU A 27 -59.48 -91.89 16.22
N THR A 28 -60.61 -91.21 16.02
CA THR A 28 -60.64 -89.83 15.50
C THR A 28 -60.00 -88.86 16.49
N ILE A 29 -60.27 -89.00 17.79
CA ILE A 29 -59.66 -88.20 18.85
C ILE A 29 -58.15 -88.43 18.91
N THR A 30 -57.67 -89.67 18.77
CA THR A 30 -56.23 -89.95 18.76
C THR A 30 -55.52 -89.40 17.53
N ASP A 31 -56.10 -89.52 16.33
CA ASP A 31 -55.56 -88.89 15.11
C ASP A 31 -55.55 -87.35 15.20
N LEU A 32 -56.63 -86.75 15.71
CA LEU A 32 -56.70 -85.30 15.94
C LEU A 32 -55.68 -84.85 16.99
N ASN A 33 -55.49 -85.60 18.08
CA ASN A 33 -54.48 -85.30 19.09
C ASN A 33 -53.06 -85.45 18.55
N GLN A 34 -52.79 -86.43 17.68
CA GLN A 34 -51.49 -86.57 17.00
C GLN A 34 -51.25 -85.40 16.03
N LYS A 35 -52.25 -84.99 15.25
CA LYS A 35 -52.17 -83.79 14.38
C LYS A 35 -51.92 -82.54 15.20
N LEU A 36 -52.60 -82.39 16.34
CA LEU A 36 -52.44 -81.27 17.25
C LEU A 36 -51.05 -81.27 17.90
N ALA A 37 -50.51 -82.43 18.29
CA ALA A 37 -49.14 -82.55 18.79
C ALA A 37 -48.10 -82.20 17.72
N ARG A 38 -48.29 -82.64 16.47
CA ARG A 38 -47.43 -82.25 15.34
C ARG A 38 -47.48 -80.75 15.07
N LEU A 39 -48.67 -80.14 15.08
CA LEU A 39 -48.82 -78.70 14.92
C LEU A 39 -48.20 -77.91 16.07
N ARG A 40 -48.34 -78.36 17.32
CA ARG A 40 -47.68 -77.74 18.47
C ARG A 40 -46.16 -77.84 18.39
N SER A 41 -45.62 -79.00 18.02
CA SER A 41 -44.19 -79.18 17.79
C SER A 41 -43.71 -78.28 16.65
N HIS A 42 -44.45 -78.19 15.55
CA HIS A 42 -44.11 -77.30 14.43
C HIS A 42 -44.14 -75.82 14.84
N LEU A 43 -45.14 -75.39 15.61
CA LEU A 43 -45.18 -74.04 16.17
C LEU A 43 -43.99 -73.78 17.09
N SER A 44 -43.66 -74.71 17.99
CA SER A 44 -42.46 -74.60 18.84
C SER A 44 -41.18 -74.45 18.01
N THR A 45 -41.00 -75.25 16.96
CA THR A 45 -39.84 -75.13 16.07
C THR A 45 -39.84 -73.81 15.29
N LEU A 46 -41.02 -73.30 14.93
CA LEU A 46 -41.15 -72.03 14.22
C LEU A 46 -40.84 -70.86 15.16
N ASP A 47 -41.31 -70.90 16.41
CA ASP A 47 -41.01 -69.93 17.46
C ASP A 47 -39.51 -69.92 17.79
N GLU A 48 -38.90 -71.10 17.99
CA GLU A 48 -37.45 -71.24 18.16
C GLU A 48 -36.68 -70.65 16.96
N SER A 49 -37.12 -70.94 15.73
CA SER A 49 -36.49 -70.37 14.53
C SER A 49 -36.66 -68.85 14.45
N ASN A 50 -37.79 -68.30 14.90
CA ASN A 50 -38.07 -66.87 14.91
C ASN A 50 -37.18 -66.16 15.93
N ILE A 51 -37.02 -66.74 17.12
CA ILE A 51 -36.08 -66.26 18.15
C ILE A 51 -34.66 -66.22 17.60
N VAL A 52 -34.17 -67.32 17.01
CA VAL A 52 -32.82 -67.39 16.43
C VAL A 52 -32.65 -66.38 15.28
N LEU A 53 -33.66 -66.18 14.44
CA LEU A 53 -33.61 -65.19 13.37
C LEU A 53 -33.59 -63.75 13.90
N ASN A 54 -34.35 -63.45 14.96
CA ASN A 54 -34.33 -62.13 15.61
C ASN A 54 -32.98 -61.85 16.28
N GLU A 55 -32.39 -62.84 16.94
CA GLU A 55 -31.03 -62.72 17.51
C GLU A 55 -30.00 -62.44 16.41
N LYS A 56 -30.01 -63.22 15.31
CA LYS A 56 -29.13 -62.96 14.16
C LYS A 56 -29.36 -61.60 13.53
N LEU A 57 -30.60 -61.13 13.44
CA LEU A 57 -30.92 -59.81 12.90
C LEU A 57 -30.33 -58.72 13.81
N LYS A 58 -30.46 -58.87 15.13
CA LYS A 58 -29.87 -57.96 16.11
C LYS A 58 -28.33 -57.96 16.05
N ASP A 59 -27.71 -59.13 15.89
CA ASP A 59 -26.25 -59.24 15.72
C ASP A 59 -25.79 -58.51 14.46
N VAL A 60 -26.48 -58.70 13.33
CA VAL A 60 -26.19 -58.00 12.07
C VAL A 60 -26.41 -56.49 12.20
N GLU A 61 -27.44 -56.05 12.93
CA GLU A 61 -27.66 -54.63 13.20
C GLU A 61 -26.52 -54.02 14.04
N ASN A 62 -26.08 -54.71 15.09
CA ASN A 62 -24.95 -54.29 15.91
C ASN A 62 -23.67 -54.21 15.08
N ASP A 63 -23.35 -55.26 14.32
CA ASP A 63 -22.18 -55.30 13.42
C ASP A 63 -22.24 -54.16 12.40
N ARG A 64 -23.42 -53.86 11.84
CA ARG A 64 -23.60 -52.73 10.92
C ARG A 64 -23.31 -51.40 11.61
N THR A 65 -23.78 -51.23 12.85
CA THR A 65 -23.50 -50.00 13.62
C THR A 65 -22.03 -49.85 13.97
N ASP A 66 -21.35 -50.94 14.32
CA ASP A 66 -19.93 -50.94 14.64
C ASP A 66 -19.06 -50.66 13.41
N VAL A 67 -19.39 -51.27 12.26
CA VAL A 67 -18.74 -51.00 10.99
C VAL A 67 -18.98 -49.55 10.56
N ALA A 68 -20.20 -49.03 10.69
CA ALA A 68 -20.49 -47.63 10.40
C ALA A 68 -19.68 -46.68 11.29
N ALA A 69 -19.64 -46.92 12.60
CA ALA A 69 -18.87 -46.10 13.54
C ALA A 69 -17.36 -46.17 13.28
N HIS A 70 -16.84 -47.33 12.89
CA HIS A 70 -15.43 -47.47 12.48
C HIS A 70 -15.13 -46.67 11.21
N LEU A 71 -15.99 -46.77 10.19
CA LEU A 71 -15.84 -46.01 8.95
C LEU A 71 -15.95 -44.51 9.18
N GLU A 72 -16.89 -44.05 10.01
CA GLU A 72 -17.02 -42.64 10.40
C GLU A 72 -15.76 -42.12 11.11
N ARG A 73 -15.23 -42.88 12.08
CA ARG A 73 -13.96 -42.54 12.74
C ARG A 73 -12.80 -42.48 11.75
N THR A 74 -12.68 -43.48 10.89
CA THR A 74 -11.61 -43.51 9.87
C THR A 74 -11.74 -42.33 8.91
N LEU A 75 -12.95 -42.00 8.46
CA LEU A 75 -13.20 -40.84 7.60
C LEU A 75 -12.84 -39.53 8.29
N ALA A 76 -13.21 -39.36 9.56
CA ALA A 76 -12.85 -38.18 10.34
C ALA A 76 -11.33 -38.04 10.51
N GLU A 77 -10.63 -39.13 10.85
CA GLU A 77 -9.16 -39.16 10.94
C GLU A 77 -8.50 -38.77 9.61
N ARG A 78 -8.96 -39.33 8.49
CA ARG A 78 -8.46 -38.99 7.15
C ARG A 78 -8.75 -37.54 6.80
N ASN A 79 -9.92 -37.02 7.16
CA ASN A 79 -10.28 -35.63 6.90
C ASN A 79 -9.39 -34.67 7.72
N ASN A 80 -9.12 -35.00 8.98
CA ASN A 80 -8.17 -34.23 9.81
C ASN A 80 -6.75 -34.27 9.24
N SER A 81 -6.29 -35.43 8.76
CA SER A 81 -4.98 -35.51 8.07
C SER A 81 -4.95 -34.68 6.79
N ILE A 82 -6.04 -34.63 6.03
CA ILE A 82 -6.15 -33.78 4.83
C ILE A 82 -6.03 -32.32 5.24
N THR A 83 -6.78 -31.86 6.26
CA THR A 83 -6.72 -30.46 6.72
C THR A 83 -5.33 -30.08 7.24
N GLU A 84 -4.66 -30.96 8.00
CA GLU A 84 -3.29 -30.72 8.47
C GLU A 84 -2.29 -30.61 7.31
N LEU A 85 -2.43 -31.46 6.28
CA LEU A 85 -1.58 -31.41 5.09
C LEU A 85 -1.86 -30.17 4.24
N GLU A 86 -3.12 -29.74 4.13
CA GLU A 86 -3.51 -28.50 3.46
C GLU A 86 -2.93 -27.27 4.17
N GLU A 87 -3.03 -27.20 5.50
CA GLU A 87 -2.44 -26.13 6.31
C GLU A 87 -0.92 -26.08 6.13
N ARG A 88 -0.25 -27.24 6.20
CA ARG A 88 1.20 -27.33 5.97
C ARG A 88 1.58 -26.91 4.55
N LEU A 89 0.78 -27.27 3.55
CA LEU A 89 1.01 -26.86 2.17
C LEU A 89 0.91 -25.33 2.04
N VAL A 90 -0.10 -24.72 2.67
CA VAL A 90 -0.27 -23.26 2.71
C VAL A 90 0.89 -22.55 3.41
N GLU A 91 1.44 -23.13 4.48
CA GLU A 91 2.63 -22.57 5.14
C GLU A 91 3.87 -22.66 4.23
N ILE A 92 4.10 -23.81 3.60
CA ILE A 92 5.22 -24.01 2.68
C ILE A 92 5.11 -23.07 1.46
N THR A 93 3.91 -22.86 0.91
CA THR A 93 3.73 -21.92 -0.20
C THR A 93 3.99 -20.49 0.23
N LYS A 94 3.52 -20.07 1.42
CA LYS A 94 3.84 -18.74 1.98
C LYS A 94 5.34 -18.51 2.12
N VAL A 95 6.07 -19.48 2.66
CA VAL A 95 7.54 -19.38 2.81
C VAL A 95 8.21 -19.30 1.44
N ARG A 96 7.82 -20.16 0.49
CA ARG A 96 8.33 -20.13 -0.89
C ARG A 96 8.07 -18.79 -1.57
N ASP A 97 6.88 -18.23 -1.41
CA ASP A 97 6.49 -16.96 -2.02
C ASP A 97 7.30 -15.79 -1.44
N GLU A 98 7.56 -15.80 -0.13
CA GLU A 98 8.43 -14.81 0.51
C GLU A 98 9.89 -14.96 0.09
N GLU A 99 10.42 -16.18 0.02
CA GLU A 99 11.77 -16.44 -0.50
C GLU A 99 11.91 -16.00 -1.96
N ASN A 100 10.91 -16.28 -2.80
CA ASN A 100 10.86 -15.83 -4.18
C ASN A 100 10.80 -14.30 -4.27
N ARG A 101 10.02 -13.64 -3.41
CA ARG A 101 9.93 -12.17 -3.34
C ARG A 101 11.29 -11.57 -2.99
N ILE A 102 11.96 -12.09 -1.97
CA ILE A 102 13.29 -11.65 -1.55
C ILE A 102 14.32 -11.90 -2.65
N ALA A 103 14.26 -13.04 -3.33
CA ALA A 103 15.16 -13.35 -4.43
C ALA A 103 14.96 -12.39 -5.61
N GLN A 104 13.70 -12.09 -5.98
CA GLN A 104 13.37 -11.12 -7.02
C GLN A 104 13.85 -9.70 -6.67
N GLU A 105 13.66 -9.27 -5.43
CA GLU A 105 14.14 -7.96 -4.94
C GLU A 105 15.67 -7.87 -5.03
N LYS A 106 16.40 -8.93 -4.63
CA LYS A 106 17.86 -8.99 -4.78
C LYS A 106 18.31 -8.98 -6.23
N ILE A 107 17.62 -9.68 -7.12
CA ILE A 107 17.92 -9.66 -8.56
C ILE A 107 17.75 -8.25 -9.11
N PHE A 108 16.62 -7.60 -8.80
CA PHE A 108 16.35 -6.23 -9.22
C PHE A 108 17.41 -5.24 -8.71
N ASP A 109 17.80 -5.34 -7.44
CA ASP A 109 18.86 -4.52 -6.86
C ASP A 109 20.21 -4.74 -7.55
N LEU A 110 20.57 -5.99 -7.87
CA LEU A 110 21.81 -6.31 -8.57
C LEU A 110 21.79 -5.83 -10.03
N GLU A 111 20.67 -5.99 -10.73
CA GLU A 111 20.48 -5.47 -12.09
C GLU A 111 20.57 -3.94 -12.12
N SER A 112 19.97 -3.27 -11.15
CA SER A 112 20.03 -1.81 -11.00
C SER A 112 21.46 -1.33 -10.74
N LYS A 113 22.20 -2.00 -9.84
CA LYS A 113 23.63 -1.70 -9.57
C LYS A 113 24.50 -1.96 -10.80
N TYR A 114 24.28 -3.07 -11.49
CA TYR A 114 25.00 -3.39 -12.72
C TYR A 114 24.74 -2.35 -13.81
N LYS A 115 23.48 -1.94 -13.99
CA LYS A 115 23.13 -0.89 -14.94
C LYS A 115 23.78 0.45 -14.58
N ALA A 116 23.76 0.86 -13.31
CA ALA A 116 24.41 2.09 -12.86
C ALA A 116 25.94 2.05 -13.09
N MET A 117 26.59 0.92 -12.77
CA MET A 117 28.02 0.72 -13.03
C MET A 117 28.32 0.74 -14.53
N HIS A 118 27.50 0.09 -15.34
CA HIS A 118 27.63 0.06 -16.79
C HIS A 118 27.49 1.48 -17.39
N ASP A 119 26.50 2.25 -16.94
CA ASP A 119 26.29 3.63 -17.39
C ASP A 119 27.45 4.54 -16.95
N GLN A 120 27.97 4.35 -15.73
CA GLN A 120 29.16 5.06 -15.24
C GLN A 120 30.38 4.75 -16.10
N LEU A 121 30.72 3.47 -16.32
CA LEU A 121 31.85 3.06 -17.16
C LEU A 121 31.68 3.54 -18.60
N THR A 122 30.46 3.50 -19.14
CA THR A 122 30.17 4.03 -20.48
C THR A 122 30.41 5.54 -20.55
N SER A 123 30.02 6.28 -19.51
CA SER A 123 30.29 7.72 -19.43
C SER A 123 31.78 8.04 -19.33
N GLU A 124 32.54 7.22 -18.58
CA GLU A 124 33.99 7.34 -18.45
C GLU A 124 34.70 7.04 -19.78
N ILE A 125 34.29 5.99 -20.48
CA ILE A 125 34.79 5.68 -21.83
C ILE A 125 34.54 6.85 -22.77
N LYS A 126 33.32 7.42 -22.79
CA LYS A 126 33.00 8.59 -23.63
C LYS A 126 33.86 9.80 -23.29
N LEU A 127 34.08 10.07 -22.00
CA LEU A 127 34.93 11.17 -21.54
C LEU A 127 36.39 10.96 -21.95
N LEU A 128 36.93 9.75 -21.77
CA LEU A 128 38.28 9.41 -22.18
C LEU A 128 38.46 9.51 -23.69
N ASN A 129 37.45 9.08 -24.47
CA ASN A 129 37.48 9.22 -25.93
C ASN A 129 37.46 10.71 -26.34
N GLY A 130 36.68 11.54 -25.65
CA GLY A 130 36.71 12.99 -25.85
C GLY A 130 38.08 13.61 -25.54
N LYS A 131 38.72 13.19 -24.44
CA LYS A 131 40.10 13.63 -24.10
C LYS A 131 41.12 13.16 -25.14
N LEU A 132 40.99 11.94 -25.63
CA LEU A 132 41.87 11.39 -26.66
C LEU A 132 41.75 12.17 -27.98
N ASN A 133 40.52 12.46 -28.42
CA ASN A 133 40.28 13.28 -29.61
C ASN A 133 40.88 14.68 -29.48
N SER A 134 40.71 15.32 -28.32
CA SER A 134 41.33 16.62 -28.05
C SER A 134 42.85 16.54 -28.09
N LEU A 135 43.45 15.48 -27.52
CA LEU A 135 44.89 15.26 -27.57
C LEU A 135 45.40 15.04 -29.00
N ASP A 136 44.67 14.27 -29.82
CA ASP A 136 44.99 14.07 -31.23
C ASP A 136 44.91 15.39 -32.02
N GLU A 137 43.91 16.23 -31.72
CA GLU A 137 43.78 17.56 -32.32
C GLU A 137 44.95 18.47 -31.93
N PHE A 138 45.35 18.49 -30.65
CA PHE A 138 46.56 19.20 -30.21
C PHE A 138 47.82 18.71 -30.92
N ARG A 139 47.94 17.40 -31.13
CA ARG A 139 49.07 16.82 -31.86
C ARG A 139 49.10 17.29 -33.32
N ILE A 140 47.95 17.25 -34.00
CA ILE A 140 47.81 17.74 -35.38
C ILE A 140 48.16 19.23 -35.46
N GLN A 141 47.64 20.05 -34.56
CA GLN A 141 47.94 21.49 -34.51
C GLN A 141 49.43 21.76 -34.31
N ARG A 142 50.07 21.03 -33.40
CA ARG A 142 51.52 21.10 -33.18
C ARG A 142 52.30 20.74 -34.45
N ASP A 143 51.93 19.65 -35.11
CA ASP A 143 52.64 19.18 -36.31
C ASP A 143 52.47 20.18 -37.47
N ILE A 144 51.29 20.78 -37.64
CA ILE A 144 51.05 21.89 -38.58
C ILE A 144 51.91 23.10 -38.24
N LEU A 145 52.02 23.46 -36.96
CA LEU A 145 52.81 24.61 -36.53
C LEU A 145 54.31 24.39 -36.75
N LEU A 146 54.81 23.18 -36.46
CA LEU A 146 56.19 22.80 -36.74
C LEU A 146 56.49 22.85 -38.23
N ALA A 147 55.60 22.33 -39.08
CA ALA A 147 55.76 22.42 -40.54
C ALA A 147 55.83 23.89 -41.02
N LYS A 148 54.95 24.76 -40.52
CA LYS A 148 55.00 26.20 -40.83
C LYS A 148 56.31 26.85 -40.37
N PHE A 149 56.84 26.43 -39.22
CA PHE A 149 58.12 26.94 -38.73
C PHE A 149 59.28 26.50 -39.62
N ASP A 150 59.29 25.23 -40.04
CA ASP A 150 60.30 24.70 -40.97
C ASP A 150 60.25 25.43 -42.33
N ASP A 151 59.05 25.69 -42.86
CA ASP A 151 58.85 26.47 -44.09
C ASP A 151 59.38 27.90 -43.93
N GLN A 152 59.05 28.58 -42.83
CA GLN A 152 59.57 29.92 -42.54
C GLN A 152 61.09 29.97 -42.39
N GLU A 153 61.70 28.95 -41.77
CA GLU A 153 63.15 28.86 -41.63
C GLU A 153 63.83 28.62 -42.99
N ALA A 154 63.19 27.84 -43.88
CA ALA A 154 63.64 27.64 -45.25
C ALA A 154 63.57 28.95 -46.07
N ASP A 155 62.45 29.67 -46.01
CA ASP A 155 62.26 30.97 -46.67
C ASP A 155 63.26 32.01 -46.17
N LEU A 156 63.56 32.03 -44.86
CA LEU A 156 64.58 32.92 -44.29
C LEU A 156 65.97 32.60 -44.82
N LYS A 157 66.34 31.31 -44.90
CA LYS A 157 67.62 30.89 -45.49
C LYS A 157 67.73 31.25 -46.97
N GLU A 158 66.63 31.15 -47.72
CA GLU A 158 66.57 31.56 -49.12
C GLU A 158 66.73 33.08 -49.25
N LYS A 159 65.98 33.87 -48.49
CA LYS A 159 66.10 35.34 -48.44
C LYS A 159 67.51 35.79 -48.07
N GLU A 160 68.14 35.15 -47.08
CA GLU A 160 69.55 35.44 -46.72
C GLU A 160 70.51 35.15 -47.87
N LYS A 161 70.28 34.05 -48.61
CA LYS A 161 71.10 33.69 -49.78
C LYS A 161 70.90 34.70 -50.91
N GLU A 162 69.66 35.04 -51.24
CA GLU A 162 69.33 36.07 -52.23
C GLU A 162 69.94 37.42 -51.86
N GLN A 163 69.90 37.82 -50.58
CA GLN A 163 70.52 39.06 -50.11
C GLN A 163 72.05 39.03 -50.25
N LYS A 164 72.70 37.91 -49.95
CA LYS A 164 74.15 37.73 -50.16
C LYS A 164 74.51 37.81 -51.65
N GLU A 165 73.72 37.18 -52.52
CA GLU A 165 73.90 37.26 -53.98
C GLU A 165 73.65 38.69 -54.50
N ALA A 166 72.63 39.39 -53.99
CA ALA A 166 72.33 40.77 -54.34
C ALA A 166 73.47 41.71 -53.91
N LEU A 167 74.03 41.54 -52.71
CA LEU A 167 75.21 42.27 -52.24
C LEU A 167 76.41 42.05 -53.15
N TYR A 168 76.71 40.79 -53.51
CA TYR A 168 77.79 40.46 -54.42
C TYR A 168 77.58 41.10 -55.81
N ASN A 169 76.37 41.04 -56.35
CA ASN A 169 76.02 41.65 -57.64
C ASN A 169 76.10 43.18 -57.58
N MET A 170 75.68 43.81 -56.49
CA MET A 170 75.86 45.25 -56.27
C MET A 170 77.33 45.64 -56.22
N GLU A 171 78.15 44.90 -55.48
CA GLU A 171 79.59 45.12 -55.40
C GLU A 171 80.24 44.98 -56.78
N GLN A 172 79.89 43.93 -57.54
CA GLN A 172 80.37 43.73 -58.90
C GLN A 172 79.94 44.87 -59.84
N ARG A 173 78.67 45.30 -59.78
CA ARG A 173 78.16 46.42 -60.59
C ARG A 173 78.86 47.73 -60.25
N ALA A 174 79.09 48.02 -58.97
CA ALA A 174 79.79 49.22 -58.54
C ALA A 174 81.24 49.24 -59.06
N VAL A 175 81.92 48.09 -59.09
CA VAL A 175 83.27 47.97 -59.68
C VAL A 175 83.25 48.25 -61.19
N VAL A 176 82.28 47.68 -61.92
CA VAL A 176 82.15 47.91 -63.38
C VAL A 176 81.76 49.35 -63.70
N GLU A 177 80.84 49.94 -62.93
CA GLU A 177 80.39 51.33 -63.11
C GLU A 177 81.54 52.32 -62.85
N LYS A 178 82.39 52.05 -61.85
CA LYS A 178 83.61 52.83 -61.62
C LYS A 178 84.56 52.83 -62.82
N ASP A 179 84.65 51.73 -63.56
CA ASP A 179 85.49 51.62 -64.76
C ASP A 179 84.81 52.21 -66.00
N ALA A 180 83.48 52.18 -66.08
CA ALA A 180 82.70 52.84 -67.12
C ALA A 180 82.77 54.38 -67.00
N LEU A 181 82.65 54.92 -65.78
CA LEU A 181 82.77 56.36 -65.50
C LEU A 181 84.13 56.93 -65.92
N LYS A 182 85.21 56.15 -65.79
CA LYS A 182 86.55 56.57 -66.27
C LYS A 182 86.61 56.71 -67.80
N LYS A 183 85.90 55.84 -68.54
CA LYS A 183 85.81 55.90 -70.01
C LYS A 183 84.87 57.00 -70.50
N GLU A 184 83.81 57.27 -69.75
CA GLU A 184 82.84 58.33 -70.09
C GLU A 184 83.46 59.74 -69.95
N VAL A 185 84.37 59.95 -69.00
CA VAL A 185 85.10 61.21 -68.84
C VAL A 185 86.03 61.51 -70.03
N GLU A 186 86.67 60.49 -70.63
CA GLU A 186 87.46 60.64 -71.85
C GLU A 186 86.59 60.98 -73.07
N GLN A 187 85.39 60.42 -73.14
CA GLN A 187 84.48 60.62 -74.27
C GLN A 187 83.77 61.98 -74.23
N LYS A 188 83.47 62.52 -73.04
CA LYS A 188 82.85 63.84 -72.84
C LYS A 188 83.76 65.01 -73.23
N LEU A 189 85.06 64.81 -73.42
CA LEU A 189 85.97 65.85 -73.92
C LEU A 189 85.86 66.06 -75.44
N LEU A 190 85.47 65.02 -76.18
CA LEU A 190 85.29 65.03 -77.65
C LEU A 190 83.90 65.52 -78.08
N GLN A 191 82.91 65.40 -77.20
CA GLN A 191 81.50 65.68 -77.49
C GLN A 191 81.14 67.18 -77.42
N VAL A 192 81.91 67.98 -76.69
CA VAL A 192 81.70 69.44 -76.57
C VAL A 192 81.79 70.16 -77.94
N SER A 193 82.50 69.57 -78.90
CA SER A 193 82.62 70.07 -80.28
C SER A 193 81.36 69.85 -81.14
N GLU A 194 80.52 68.87 -80.79
CA GLU A 194 79.36 68.44 -81.60
C GLU A 194 78.06 69.16 -81.19
N ASP A 195 78.01 69.68 -79.96
CA ASP A 195 76.82 70.25 -79.33
C ASP A 195 76.36 71.59 -79.92
N PHE A 196 77.15 72.24 -80.79
CA PHE A 196 76.75 73.49 -81.44
C PHE A 196 75.67 73.28 -82.51
N THR A 197 75.61 72.09 -83.13
CA THR A 197 74.67 71.80 -84.23
C THR A 197 73.33 71.23 -83.73
N ARG A 198 73.29 70.72 -82.49
CA ARG A 198 72.13 70.04 -81.88
C ARG A 198 71.10 70.99 -81.23
N SER A 199 71.47 72.25 -81.05
CA SER A 199 70.70 73.30 -80.34
C SER A 199 69.27 73.54 -80.89
N SER A 200 68.99 73.24 -82.16
CA SER A 200 67.67 73.45 -82.76
C SER A 200 66.70 72.25 -82.57
N GLU A 201 67.19 71.02 -82.50
CA GLU A 201 66.38 69.80 -82.21
C GLU A 201 66.06 69.65 -80.72
N ILE A 202 66.90 70.20 -79.84
CA ILE A 202 66.77 70.17 -78.36
C ILE A 202 65.47 70.82 -77.87
N ARG A 203 64.95 71.82 -78.59
CA ARG A 203 63.74 72.55 -78.19
C ARG A 203 62.45 71.72 -78.34
N ASN A 204 62.34 70.91 -79.39
CA ASN A 204 61.15 70.06 -79.61
C ASN A 204 61.17 68.79 -78.73
N ALA A 205 62.35 68.21 -78.48
CA ALA A 205 62.51 67.08 -77.56
C ALA A 205 62.28 67.43 -76.07
N GLY A 206 62.30 68.71 -75.71
CA GLY A 206 62.00 69.19 -74.35
C GLY A 206 60.53 69.06 -73.97
N TYR A 207 59.63 69.43 -74.89
CA TYR A 207 58.18 69.35 -74.67
C TYR A 207 57.69 67.90 -74.56
N THR A 208 58.13 67.00 -75.45
CA THR A 208 57.75 65.57 -75.42
C THR A 208 58.22 64.87 -74.14
N ARG A 209 59.42 65.17 -73.63
CA ARG A 209 59.93 64.61 -72.36
C ARG A 209 59.17 65.11 -71.13
N ARG A 210 58.63 66.33 -71.16
CA ARG A 210 57.77 66.85 -70.09
C ARG A 210 56.42 66.13 -70.10
N LEU A 211 55.78 66.04 -71.26
CA LEU A 211 54.52 65.30 -71.43
C LEU A 211 54.64 63.83 -71.00
N ILE A 212 55.74 63.15 -71.36
CA ILE A 212 55.96 61.75 -70.93
C ILE A 212 56.10 61.65 -69.41
N ARG A 213 56.80 62.59 -68.74
CA ARG A 213 56.93 62.59 -67.27
C ARG A 213 55.61 62.87 -66.56
N GLU A 214 54.83 63.82 -67.07
CA GLU A 214 53.49 64.12 -66.55
C GLU A 214 52.54 62.93 -66.78
N ASN A 215 52.60 62.27 -67.93
CA ASN A 215 51.79 61.08 -68.21
C ASN A 215 52.19 59.87 -67.33
N ILE A 216 53.49 59.66 -67.09
CA ILE A 216 53.97 58.63 -66.16
C ILE A 216 53.56 58.96 -64.72
N ALA A 217 53.62 60.23 -64.31
CA ALA A 217 53.18 60.65 -62.98
C ALA A 217 51.66 60.44 -62.80
N LEU A 218 50.86 60.85 -63.79
CA LEU A 218 49.42 60.63 -63.81
C LEU A 218 49.07 59.14 -63.84
N GLN A 219 49.80 58.32 -64.60
CA GLN A 219 49.58 56.87 -64.62
C GLN A 219 49.85 56.25 -63.24
N LYS A 220 50.94 56.65 -62.56
CA LYS A 220 51.22 56.20 -61.19
C LYS A 220 50.12 56.61 -60.21
N GLU A 221 49.59 57.83 -60.33
CA GLU A 221 48.51 58.31 -59.47
C GLU A 221 47.20 57.58 -59.75
N ILE A 222 46.90 57.28 -61.01
CA ILE A 222 45.78 56.42 -61.41
C ILE A 222 45.96 55.00 -60.84
N ASP A 223 47.17 54.42 -60.95
CA ASP A 223 47.45 53.08 -60.42
C ASP A 223 47.27 53.03 -58.90
N LEU A 224 47.72 54.06 -58.17
CA LEU A 224 47.49 54.20 -56.72
C LEU A 224 46.00 54.33 -56.37
N LEU A 225 45.24 55.14 -57.12
CA LEU A 225 43.80 55.29 -56.91
C LEU A 225 43.04 53.98 -57.21
N VAL A 226 43.43 53.25 -58.26
CA VAL A 226 42.84 51.95 -58.58
C VAL A 226 43.17 50.92 -57.50
N MET A 227 44.40 50.87 -57.00
CA MET A 227 44.77 50.01 -55.87
C MET A 227 43.97 50.37 -54.61
N SER A 228 43.82 51.65 -54.31
CA SER A 228 42.99 52.11 -53.17
C SER A 228 41.52 51.72 -53.35
N GLN A 229 40.96 51.84 -54.56
CA GLN A 229 39.58 51.46 -54.86
C GLN A 229 39.38 49.95 -54.72
N ILE A 230 40.35 49.14 -55.16
CA ILE A 230 40.33 47.68 -55.02
C ILE A 230 40.36 47.29 -53.53
N LYS A 231 41.30 47.84 -52.76
CA LYS A 231 41.38 47.61 -51.30
C LYS A 231 40.09 47.99 -50.59
N LEU A 232 39.52 49.17 -50.88
CA LEU A 232 38.27 49.63 -50.28
C LEU A 232 37.09 48.74 -50.67
N GLN A 233 37.04 48.28 -51.92
CA GLN A 233 36.01 47.34 -52.38
C GLN A 233 36.15 45.98 -51.67
N GLN A 234 37.37 45.47 -51.48
CA GLN A 234 37.63 44.24 -50.73
C GLN A 234 37.23 44.36 -49.26
N GLN A 235 37.58 45.47 -48.61
CA GLN A 235 37.16 45.78 -47.24
C GLN A 235 35.64 45.84 -47.12
N TYR A 236 34.96 46.50 -48.07
CA TYR A 236 33.49 46.55 -48.09
C TYR A 236 32.87 45.16 -48.27
N THR A 237 33.39 44.33 -49.19
CA THR A 237 32.89 42.96 -49.38
C THR A 237 33.11 42.10 -48.15
N ASN A 238 34.27 42.20 -47.51
CA ASN A 238 34.60 41.47 -46.30
C ASN A 238 33.70 41.90 -45.12
N GLN A 239 33.50 43.20 -44.92
CA GLN A 239 32.57 43.70 -43.91
C GLN A 239 31.13 43.26 -44.16
N LYS A 240 30.70 43.23 -45.42
CA LYS A 240 29.37 42.74 -45.79
C LYS A 240 29.20 41.25 -45.50
N GLU A 241 30.23 40.45 -45.76
CA GLU A 241 30.25 39.01 -45.44
C GLU A 241 30.22 38.78 -43.93
N ASN A 242 31.09 39.46 -43.18
CA ASN A 242 31.10 39.42 -41.71
C ASN A 242 29.74 39.81 -41.12
N HIS A 243 29.09 40.86 -41.64
CA HIS A 243 27.76 41.26 -41.17
C HIS A 243 26.72 40.16 -41.41
N LYS A 244 26.75 39.52 -42.57
CA LYS A 244 25.87 38.40 -42.90
C LYS A 244 26.11 37.20 -41.99
N GLU A 245 27.37 36.87 -41.70
CA GLU A 245 27.72 35.79 -40.76
C GLU A 245 27.20 36.09 -39.34
N ILE A 246 27.36 37.32 -38.86
CA ILE A 246 26.84 37.75 -37.56
C ILE A 246 25.31 37.65 -37.51
N GLU A 247 24.62 38.05 -38.59
CA GLU A 247 23.17 37.96 -38.69
C GLU A 247 22.69 36.48 -38.64
N GLU A 248 23.37 35.58 -39.35
CA GLU A 248 23.11 34.14 -39.32
C GLU A 248 23.34 33.55 -37.93
N GLN A 249 24.45 33.92 -37.26
CA GLN A 249 24.73 33.51 -35.88
C GLN A 249 23.68 34.01 -34.89
N TYR A 250 23.23 35.25 -35.02
CA TYR A 250 22.19 35.82 -34.18
C TYR A 250 20.85 35.08 -34.35
N SER A 251 20.48 34.77 -35.60
CA SER A 251 19.29 33.98 -35.90
C SER A 251 19.35 32.58 -35.28
N ALA A 252 20.49 31.88 -35.38
CA ALA A 252 20.69 30.58 -34.74
C ALA A 252 20.60 30.68 -33.21
N LEU A 253 21.19 31.72 -32.61
CA LEU A 253 21.13 31.94 -31.17
C LEU A 253 19.70 32.23 -30.68
N ASP A 254 18.91 33.00 -31.43
CA ASP A 254 17.51 33.27 -31.08
C ASP A 254 16.66 32.00 -31.14
N GLN A 255 16.90 31.12 -32.12
CA GLN A 255 16.25 29.81 -32.19
C GLN A 255 16.55 28.95 -30.95
N ILE A 256 17.83 28.84 -30.57
CA ILE A 256 18.25 28.11 -29.37
C ILE A 256 17.62 28.70 -28.10
N LYS A 257 17.61 30.04 -27.98
CA LYS A 257 16.95 30.74 -26.86
C LYS A 257 15.47 30.38 -26.79
N ASN A 258 14.76 30.43 -27.91
CA ASN A 258 13.34 30.11 -27.97
C ASN A 258 13.05 28.64 -27.62
N GLU A 259 13.90 27.71 -28.06
CA GLU A 259 13.81 26.31 -27.65
C GLU A 259 14.06 26.11 -26.16
N LEU A 260 15.06 26.80 -25.60
CA LEU A 260 15.38 26.74 -24.18
C LEU A 260 14.23 27.28 -23.33
N VAL A 261 13.62 28.40 -23.74
CA VAL A 261 12.43 28.98 -23.09
C VAL A 261 11.27 28.00 -23.15
N ARG A 262 10.97 27.40 -24.31
CA ARG A 262 9.91 26.38 -24.44
C ARG A 262 10.17 25.16 -23.55
N ASN A 263 11.41 24.69 -23.49
CA ASN A 263 11.80 23.58 -22.64
C ASN A 263 11.64 23.93 -21.16
N SER A 264 12.08 25.11 -20.74
CA SER A 264 11.91 25.62 -19.38
C SER A 264 10.42 25.69 -19.00
N VAL A 265 9.58 26.27 -19.85
CA VAL A 265 8.12 26.32 -19.64
C VAL A 265 7.50 24.92 -19.52
N ASN A 266 7.94 23.96 -20.34
CA ASN A 266 7.47 22.58 -20.25
C ASN A 266 7.89 21.93 -18.92
N LYS A 267 9.14 22.13 -18.48
CA LYS A 267 9.62 21.66 -17.18
C LYS A 267 8.82 22.26 -16.02
N ILE A 268 8.53 23.57 -16.06
CA ILE A 268 7.69 24.25 -15.07
C ILE A 268 6.31 23.61 -15.00
N LYS A 269 5.65 23.36 -16.15
CA LYS A 269 4.34 22.70 -16.19
C LYS A 269 4.37 21.28 -15.59
N ILE A 270 5.44 20.52 -15.84
CA ILE A 270 5.63 19.19 -15.24
C ILE A 270 5.77 19.31 -13.73
N ILE A 271 6.59 20.24 -13.23
CA ILE A 271 6.78 20.50 -11.80
C ILE A 271 5.45 20.88 -11.15
N GLU A 272 4.70 21.83 -11.73
CA GLU A 272 3.37 22.21 -11.22
C GLU A 272 2.39 21.02 -11.20
N GLY A 273 2.42 20.17 -12.22
CA GLY A 273 1.61 18.95 -12.27
C GLY A 273 1.96 17.97 -11.16
N LEU A 274 3.25 17.73 -10.92
CA LEU A 274 3.75 16.87 -9.84
C LEU A 274 3.40 17.46 -8.47
N THR A 275 3.57 18.76 -8.26
CA THR A 275 3.21 19.46 -7.03
C THR A 275 1.72 19.32 -6.72
N LYS A 276 0.84 19.57 -7.70
CA LYS A 276 -0.61 19.38 -7.53
C LYS A 276 -0.98 17.93 -7.20
N ASN A 277 -0.30 16.95 -7.80
CA ASN A 277 -0.53 15.55 -7.49
C ASN A 277 -0.06 15.18 -6.07
N TYR A 278 1.09 15.71 -5.65
CA TYR A 278 1.60 15.54 -4.30
C TYR A 278 0.65 16.15 -3.25
N GLU A 279 0.13 17.36 -3.48
CA GLU A 279 -0.84 17.99 -2.59
C GLU A 279 -2.13 17.17 -2.47
N LYS A 280 -2.66 16.66 -3.59
CA LYS A 280 -3.82 15.75 -3.60
C LYS A 280 -3.54 14.47 -2.81
N LEU A 281 -2.35 13.89 -2.97
CA LEU A 281 -1.97 12.68 -2.25
C LEU A 281 -1.81 12.96 -0.75
N LYS A 282 -1.22 14.08 -0.38
CA LYS A 282 -1.09 14.56 1.00
C LYS A 282 -2.46 14.76 1.65
N ALA A 283 -3.42 15.36 0.95
CA ALA A 283 -4.79 15.52 1.43
C ALA A 283 -5.47 14.17 1.70
N LYS A 284 -5.35 13.21 0.77
CA LYS A 284 -5.87 11.83 0.96
C LYS A 284 -5.20 11.13 2.14
N TYR A 285 -3.90 11.28 2.31
CA TYR A 285 -3.17 10.69 3.44
C TYR A 285 -3.67 11.23 4.79
N VAL A 286 -3.89 12.54 4.88
CA VAL A 286 -4.49 13.16 6.08
C VAL A 286 -5.91 12.63 6.33
N GLU A 287 -6.70 12.43 5.28
CA GLU A 287 -8.04 11.85 5.40
C GLU A 287 -8.01 10.41 5.94
N VAL A 288 -7.12 9.56 5.40
CA VAL A 288 -6.90 8.19 5.88
C VAL A 288 -6.46 8.17 7.33
N LEU A 289 -5.57 9.08 7.74
CA LEU A 289 -5.17 9.21 9.15
C LEU A 289 -6.34 9.61 10.05
N ARG A 290 -7.24 10.48 9.59
CA ARG A 290 -8.48 10.84 10.32
C ARG A 290 -9.41 9.63 10.46
N TYR A 291 -9.65 8.88 9.38
CA TYR A 291 -10.46 7.66 9.44
C TYR A 291 -9.87 6.62 10.38
N ARG A 292 -8.54 6.40 10.33
CA ARG A 292 -7.85 5.48 11.24
C ARG A 292 -8.06 5.88 12.71
N LYS A 293 -7.85 7.15 13.05
CA LYS A 293 -8.08 7.64 14.42
C LYS A 293 -9.54 7.47 14.86
N ALA A 294 -10.50 7.77 13.98
CA ALA A 294 -11.92 7.59 14.26
C ALA A 294 -12.28 6.10 14.47
N TYR A 295 -11.71 5.21 13.67
CA TYR A 295 -11.89 3.76 13.80
C TYR A 295 -11.30 3.22 15.11
N GLU A 296 -10.07 3.63 15.46
CA GLU A 296 -9.44 3.28 16.74
C GLU A 296 -10.27 3.78 17.93
N ALA A 297 -10.78 5.01 17.88
CA ALA A 297 -11.67 5.55 18.91
C ALA A 297 -12.98 4.74 19.03
N LYS A 298 -13.59 4.36 17.89
CA LYS A 298 -14.80 3.52 17.88
C LYS A 298 -14.54 2.14 18.48
N GLN A 299 -13.43 1.49 18.13
CA GLN A 299 -13.07 0.20 18.72
C GLN A 299 -12.84 0.29 20.23
N MET A 300 -12.23 1.38 20.72
CA MET A 300 -12.05 1.58 22.15
C MET A 300 -13.38 1.83 22.87
N ALA A 301 -14.30 2.58 22.26
CA ALA A 301 -15.65 2.76 22.78
C ALA A 301 -16.42 1.44 22.88
N GLU A 302 -16.36 0.61 21.83
CA GLU A 302 -17.02 -0.70 21.79
C GLU A 302 -16.45 -1.65 22.85
N LYS A 303 -15.12 -1.69 23.04
CA LYS A 303 -14.49 -2.45 24.13
C LYS A 303 -14.97 -1.98 25.51
N CYS A 304 -15.07 -0.67 25.73
CA CYS A 304 -15.58 -0.11 26.98
C CYS A 304 -17.04 -0.50 27.22
N GLU A 305 -17.86 -0.45 26.17
CA GLU A 305 -19.26 -0.85 26.22
C GLU A 305 -19.42 -2.35 26.52
N GLN A 306 -18.63 -3.22 25.88
CA GLN A 306 -18.62 -4.66 26.17
C GLN A 306 -18.25 -4.95 27.63
N VAL A 307 -17.28 -4.23 28.21
CA VAL A 307 -16.92 -4.37 29.64
C VAL A 307 -18.09 -3.96 30.53
N LYS A 308 -18.72 -2.81 30.26
CA LYS A 308 -19.91 -2.35 30.99
C LYS A 308 -21.06 -3.36 30.89
N GLN A 309 -21.27 -3.93 29.71
CA GLN A 309 -22.30 -4.95 29.48
C GLN A 309 -22.01 -6.24 30.27
N LYS A 310 -20.75 -6.72 30.27
CA LYS A 310 -20.34 -7.88 31.08
C LYS A 310 -20.56 -7.63 32.57
N GLU A 311 -20.23 -6.44 33.06
CA GLU A 311 -20.47 -6.05 34.45
C GLU A 311 -21.96 -6.03 34.79
N ALA A 312 -22.79 -5.44 33.92
CA ALA A 312 -24.24 -5.40 34.09
C ALA A 312 -24.86 -6.81 34.10
N VAL A 313 -24.44 -7.69 33.18
CA VAL A 313 -24.85 -9.10 33.16
C VAL A 313 -24.41 -9.82 34.44
N GLY A 314 -23.21 -9.53 34.96
CA GLY A 314 -22.74 -10.02 36.25
C GLY A 314 -23.66 -9.61 37.41
N LYS A 315 -24.02 -8.33 37.48
CA LYS A 315 -24.97 -7.79 38.48
C LYS A 315 -26.35 -8.44 38.37
N LEU A 316 -26.89 -8.58 37.16
CA LEU A 316 -28.17 -9.26 36.93
C LEU A 316 -28.13 -10.73 37.38
N ARG A 317 -27.04 -11.45 37.10
CA ARG A 317 -26.88 -12.84 37.54
C ARG A 317 -26.82 -12.95 39.07
N ALA A 318 -26.12 -12.03 39.74
CA ALA A 318 -26.07 -11.98 41.20
C ALA A 318 -27.46 -11.70 41.79
N LEU A 319 -28.19 -10.72 41.24
CA LEU A 319 -29.55 -10.38 41.69
C LEU A 319 -30.52 -11.55 41.47
N SER A 320 -30.43 -12.24 40.32
CA SER A 320 -31.24 -13.42 40.03
C SER A 320 -31.02 -14.54 41.06
N LYS A 321 -29.76 -14.80 41.44
CA LYS A 321 -29.44 -15.76 42.51
C LYS A 321 -30.03 -15.34 43.86
N HIS A 322 -29.92 -14.06 44.20
CA HIS A 322 -30.53 -13.53 45.43
C HIS A 322 -32.06 -13.69 45.43
N MET A 323 -32.70 -13.40 44.31
CA MET A 323 -34.16 -13.57 44.16
C MET A 323 -34.58 -15.04 44.28
N GLU A 324 -33.79 -15.96 43.73
CA GLU A 324 -34.03 -17.41 43.87
C GLU A 324 -33.89 -17.88 45.33
N ILE A 325 -32.86 -17.42 46.04
CA ILE A 325 -32.68 -17.70 47.48
C ILE A 325 -33.88 -17.19 48.28
N LEU A 326 -34.28 -15.93 48.07
CA LEU A 326 -35.45 -15.35 48.75
C LEU A 326 -36.75 -16.10 48.39
N SER A 327 -36.89 -16.59 47.16
CA SER A 327 -38.04 -17.41 46.76
C SER A 327 -38.08 -18.75 47.50
N LEU A 328 -36.93 -19.43 47.65
CA LEU A 328 -36.84 -20.67 48.43
C LEU A 328 -37.10 -20.43 49.91
N GLU A 329 -36.57 -19.34 50.48
CA GLU A 329 -36.81 -18.95 51.87
C GLU A 329 -38.30 -18.65 52.12
N ASN A 330 -38.95 -17.89 51.23
CA ASN A 330 -40.40 -17.65 51.29
C ASN A 330 -41.22 -18.94 51.20
N LYS A 331 -40.85 -19.87 50.31
CA LYS A 331 -41.51 -21.19 50.23
C LYS A 331 -41.33 -21.99 51.52
N ASN A 332 -40.13 -21.98 52.09
CA ASN A 332 -39.85 -22.65 53.36
C ASN A 332 -40.67 -22.04 54.51
N LEU A 333 -40.71 -20.72 54.59
CA LEU A 333 -41.54 -20.00 55.57
C LEU A 333 -43.02 -20.32 55.40
N ALA A 334 -43.53 -20.42 54.17
CA ALA A 334 -44.91 -20.83 53.91
C ALA A 334 -45.20 -22.26 54.42
N VAL A 335 -44.29 -23.21 54.17
CA VAL A 335 -44.42 -24.59 54.69
C VAL A 335 -44.40 -24.61 56.22
N VAL A 336 -43.49 -23.86 56.85
CA VAL A 336 -43.42 -23.74 58.32
C VAL A 336 -44.69 -23.10 58.89
N HIS A 337 -45.21 -22.07 58.22
CA HIS A 337 -46.47 -21.43 58.60
C HIS A 337 -47.64 -22.42 58.53
N ASP A 338 -47.78 -23.18 57.43
CA ASP A 338 -48.82 -24.20 57.27
C ASP A 338 -48.71 -25.30 58.35
N GLN A 339 -47.50 -25.70 58.72
CA GLN A 339 -47.28 -26.62 59.84
C GLN A 339 -47.78 -26.05 61.17
N HIS A 340 -47.47 -24.78 61.45
CA HIS A 340 -47.96 -24.11 62.66
C HIS A 340 -49.47 -23.92 62.66
N GLU A 341 -50.08 -23.57 61.54
CA GLU A 341 -51.54 -23.49 61.39
C GLU A 341 -52.20 -24.85 61.66
N ASN A 342 -51.68 -25.93 61.08
CA ASN A 342 -52.17 -27.28 61.34
C ASN A 342 -52.07 -27.66 62.83
N GLU A 343 -50.97 -27.29 63.49
CA GLU A 343 -50.79 -27.52 64.93
C GLU A 343 -51.77 -26.69 65.77
N ILE A 344 -52.01 -25.42 65.40
CA ILE A 344 -53.02 -24.59 66.05
C ILE A 344 -54.41 -25.21 65.91
N VAL A 345 -54.77 -25.70 64.72
CA VAL A 345 -56.05 -26.38 64.47
C VAL A 345 -56.17 -27.64 65.33
N ARG A 346 -55.11 -28.44 65.42
CA ARG A 346 -55.06 -29.65 66.27
C ARG A 346 -55.23 -29.32 67.74
N LEU A 347 -54.46 -28.36 68.27
CA LEU A 347 -54.57 -27.90 69.65
C LEU A 347 -55.95 -27.31 69.97
N ARG A 348 -56.56 -26.57 69.03
CA ARG A 348 -57.95 -26.09 69.16
C ARG A 348 -58.93 -27.26 69.24
N GLY A 349 -58.73 -28.31 68.43
CA GLY A 349 -59.49 -29.56 68.49
C GLY A 349 -59.39 -30.24 69.85
N MET A 350 -58.18 -30.44 70.37
CA MET A 350 -57.92 -31.00 71.70
C MET A 350 -58.59 -30.18 72.81
N ILE A 351 -58.45 -28.85 72.80
CA ILE A 351 -59.10 -27.97 73.77
C ILE A 351 -60.63 -28.10 73.68
N GLN A 352 -61.18 -28.24 72.47
CA GLN A 352 -62.60 -28.42 72.26
C GLN A 352 -63.10 -29.79 72.76
N GLU A 353 -62.34 -30.88 72.55
CA GLU A 353 -62.62 -32.21 73.10
C GLU A 353 -62.62 -32.17 74.63
N ILE A 354 -61.54 -31.66 75.24
CA ILE A 354 -61.43 -31.48 76.70
C ILE A 354 -62.63 -30.68 77.23
N LYS A 355 -62.98 -29.58 76.56
CA LYS A 355 -64.12 -28.74 76.93
C LYS A 355 -65.46 -29.49 76.89
N VAL A 356 -65.67 -30.34 75.88
CA VAL A 356 -66.89 -31.18 75.77
C VAL A 356 -66.89 -32.23 76.88
N THR A 357 -65.82 -32.98 77.07
CA THR A 357 -65.71 -34.02 78.12
C THR A 357 -65.93 -33.45 79.52
N VAL A 358 -65.33 -32.30 79.83
CA VAL A 358 -65.54 -31.60 81.11
C VAL A 358 -67.00 -31.13 81.25
N ARG A 359 -67.60 -30.59 80.18
CA ARG A 359 -69.00 -30.16 80.20
C ARG A 359 -69.94 -31.35 80.45
N ASP A 360 -69.75 -32.45 79.73
CA ASP A 360 -70.58 -33.65 79.83
C ASP A 360 -70.47 -34.26 81.23
N ALA A 361 -69.26 -34.32 81.79
CA ALA A 361 -69.05 -34.77 83.17
C ALA A 361 -69.72 -33.84 84.20
N ILE A 362 -69.69 -32.51 84.02
CA ILE A 362 -70.43 -31.58 84.89
C ILE A 362 -71.94 -31.80 84.79
N ILE A 363 -72.48 -32.04 83.59
CA ILE A 363 -73.91 -32.32 83.39
C ILE A 363 -74.29 -33.66 84.04
N ALA A 364 -73.47 -34.70 83.88
CA ALA A 364 -73.66 -36.01 84.50
C ALA A 364 -73.57 -35.93 86.04
N GLU A 365 -72.60 -35.18 86.59
CA GLU A 365 -72.49 -34.98 88.03
C GLU A 365 -73.72 -34.22 88.58
N LYS A 366 -74.21 -33.21 87.86
CA LYS A 366 -75.44 -32.49 88.22
C LYS A 366 -76.67 -33.41 88.18
N SER A 367 -76.81 -34.28 87.16
CA SER A 367 -77.95 -35.18 87.05
C SER A 367 -77.95 -36.26 88.15
N VAL A 368 -76.78 -36.84 88.46
CA VAL A 368 -76.59 -37.82 89.54
C VAL A 368 -76.88 -37.19 90.91
N LYS A 369 -76.46 -35.94 91.16
CA LYS A 369 -76.79 -35.22 92.40
C LYS A 369 -78.26 -34.82 92.50
N GLN A 370 -78.91 -34.53 91.38
CA GLN A 370 -80.33 -34.14 91.34
C GLN A 370 -81.27 -35.34 91.50
N PHE A 371 -80.83 -36.56 91.20
CA PHE A 371 -81.64 -37.77 91.30
C PHE A 371 -82.12 -38.06 92.74
N PRO A 372 -81.27 -38.16 93.78
CA PRO A 372 -81.72 -38.35 95.16
C PRO A 372 -82.57 -37.19 95.69
N VAL A 373 -82.36 -35.96 95.20
CA VAL A 373 -83.15 -34.78 95.57
C VAL A 373 -84.57 -34.88 94.99
N ARG A 374 -84.71 -35.30 93.73
CA ARG A 374 -86.02 -35.57 93.10
C ARG A 374 -86.78 -36.71 93.78
N LEU A 375 -86.09 -37.74 94.27
CA LEU A 375 -86.71 -38.82 95.05
C LEU A 375 -87.24 -38.34 96.41
N VAL A 376 -86.52 -37.41 97.07
CA VAL A 376 -86.99 -36.75 98.30
C VAL A 376 -88.21 -35.86 98.03
N GLU A 377 -88.21 -35.13 96.91
CA GLU A 377 -89.32 -34.27 96.49
C GLU A 377 -90.58 -35.06 96.07
N ALA A 378 -90.41 -36.31 95.60
CA ALA A 378 -91.51 -37.15 95.12
C ALA A 378 -92.20 -37.99 96.21
N ASP A 379 -91.62 -38.13 97.41
CA ASP A 379 -92.16 -38.83 98.60
C ASP A 379 -92.71 -40.25 98.34
N VAL A 380 -92.03 -41.02 97.47
CA VAL A 380 -92.46 -42.35 97.03
C VAL A 380 -91.75 -43.48 97.78
N ASP A 381 -90.54 -43.24 98.31
CA ASP A 381 -89.67 -44.27 98.89
C ASP A 381 -89.35 -44.03 100.38
N PRO A 382 -89.21 -45.09 101.20
CA PRO A 382 -88.90 -44.96 102.62
C PRO A 382 -87.51 -44.33 102.87
N PRO A 383 -87.33 -43.55 103.96
CA PRO A 383 -86.15 -42.71 104.19
C PRO A 383 -84.82 -43.48 104.27
N LYS A 384 -84.84 -44.78 104.59
CA LYS A 384 -83.65 -45.65 104.56
C LYS A 384 -83.14 -45.90 103.15
N VAL A 385 -84.05 -46.13 102.19
CA VAL A 385 -83.71 -46.40 100.78
C VAL A 385 -83.18 -45.13 100.10
N ILE A 386 -83.77 -43.97 100.41
CA ILE A 386 -83.28 -42.67 99.92
C ILE A 386 -81.86 -42.39 100.42
N GLN A 387 -81.52 -42.82 101.64
CA GLN A 387 -80.18 -42.66 102.21
C GLN A 387 -79.15 -43.56 101.52
N GLU A 388 -79.51 -44.81 101.22
CA GLU A 388 -78.69 -45.73 100.41
C GLU A 388 -78.45 -45.17 99.00
N VAL A 389 -79.50 -44.66 98.33
CA VAL A 389 -79.40 -44.02 97.00
C VAL A 389 -78.52 -42.76 97.03
N LYS A 390 -78.50 -41.99 98.12
CA LYS A 390 -77.57 -40.86 98.29
C LYS A 390 -76.12 -41.33 98.41
N GLU A 391 -75.87 -42.38 99.17
CA GLU A 391 -74.53 -42.96 99.34
C GLU A 391 -74.02 -43.57 98.02
N GLU A 392 -74.90 -44.26 97.28
CA GLU A 392 -74.63 -44.75 95.93
C GLU A 392 -74.38 -43.61 94.94
N ALA A 393 -75.16 -42.53 94.97
CA ALA A 393 -74.93 -41.34 94.13
C ALA A 393 -73.56 -40.70 94.42
N VAL A 394 -73.13 -40.65 95.68
CA VAL A 394 -71.79 -40.15 96.06
C VAL A 394 -70.69 -41.09 95.56
N ALA A 395 -70.89 -42.41 95.61
CA ALA A 395 -69.96 -43.39 95.07
C ALA A 395 -69.86 -43.29 93.54
N LEU A 396 -71.00 -43.14 92.85
CA LEU A 396 -71.09 -42.92 91.41
C LEU A 396 -70.42 -41.61 90.98
N CYS A 397 -70.56 -40.52 91.74
CA CYS A 397 -69.82 -39.28 91.49
C CYS A 397 -68.29 -39.46 91.62
N LYS A 398 -67.81 -40.23 92.59
CA LYS A 398 -66.38 -40.55 92.73
C LYS A 398 -65.88 -41.38 91.55
N LEU A 399 -66.66 -42.36 91.10
CA LEU A 399 -66.33 -43.18 89.95
C LEU A 399 -66.31 -42.37 88.65
N ALA A 400 -67.31 -41.52 88.42
CA ALA A 400 -67.40 -40.60 87.28
C ALA A 400 -66.23 -39.59 87.25
N ARG A 401 -65.72 -39.17 88.42
CA ARG A 401 -64.52 -38.33 88.51
C ARG A 401 -63.25 -39.07 88.09
N ILE A 402 -63.11 -40.33 88.48
CA ILE A 402 -61.97 -41.17 88.08
C ILE A 402 -62.02 -41.42 86.56
N ASP A 403 -63.21 -41.72 86.03
CA ASP A 403 -63.41 -41.90 84.60
C ASP A 403 -63.14 -40.62 83.80
N LEU A 404 -63.59 -39.45 84.28
CA LEU A 404 -63.24 -38.15 83.68
C LEU A 404 -61.72 -37.93 83.65
N LEU A 405 -61.01 -38.20 84.74
CA LEU A 405 -59.55 -38.03 84.79
C LEU A 405 -58.86 -39.00 83.82
N SER A 406 -59.36 -40.23 83.70
CA SER A 406 -58.87 -41.22 82.73
C SER A 406 -59.11 -40.77 81.29
N GLN A 407 -60.32 -40.28 80.98
CA GLN A 407 -60.67 -39.76 79.65
C GLN A 407 -59.84 -38.53 79.28
N LEU A 408 -59.64 -37.58 80.21
CA LEU A 408 -58.77 -36.42 79.99
C LEU A 408 -57.31 -36.82 79.80
N MET A 409 -56.81 -37.79 80.58
CA MET A 409 -55.47 -38.33 80.42
C MET A 409 -55.31 -39.01 79.05
N ASN A 410 -56.32 -39.75 78.58
CA ASN A 410 -56.32 -40.40 77.28
C ASN A 410 -56.34 -39.38 76.14
N ILE A 411 -57.15 -38.32 76.22
CA ILE A 411 -57.15 -37.24 75.22
C ILE A 411 -55.77 -36.56 75.16
N VAL A 412 -55.17 -36.22 76.30
CA VAL A 412 -53.83 -35.60 76.30
C VAL A 412 -52.77 -36.58 75.77
N SER A 413 -52.88 -37.86 76.09
CA SER A 413 -51.90 -38.88 75.68
C SER A 413 -52.00 -39.20 74.19
N SER A 414 -53.20 -39.40 73.64
CA SER A 414 -53.40 -39.70 72.21
C SER A 414 -52.89 -38.56 71.33
N HIS A 415 -53.13 -37.32 71.74
CA HIS A 415 -52.64 -36.13 71.06
C HIS A 415 -51.15 -35.83 71.32
N SER A 416 -50.50 -36.52 72.28
CA SER A 416 -49.05 -36.44 72.52
C SER A 416 -48.23 -37.44 71.69
N GLU A 417 -48.85 -38.56 71.28
CA GLU A 417 -48.23 -39.55 70.40
C GLU A 417 -48.18 -39.09 68.93
N GLU A 418 -49.09 -38.20 68.52
CA GLU A 418 -49.14 -37.60 67.18
C GLU A 418 -48.14 -36.45 66.95
N LEU A 419 -47.21 -36.17 67.88
CA LEU A 419 -46.22 -35.10 67.69
C LEU A 419 -45.37 -35.37 66.43
N PRO A 420 -45.40 -34.51 65.40
CA PRO A 420 -44.30 -34.49 64.46
C PRO A 420 -43.04 -34.10 65.24
N ARG A 421 -41.94 -34.81 64.97
CA ARG A 421 -40.62 -34.47 65.50
C ARG A 421 -40.32 -33.04 65.07
N THR A 422 -40.52 -32.07 65.95
CA THR A 422 -40.03 -30.72 65.72
C THR A 422 -38.54 -30.84 65.39
N PRO A 423 -38.02 -30.16 64.37
CA PRO A 423 -36.59 -30.07 64.21
C PRO A 423 -36.09 -29.40 65.49
N SER A 424 -35.54 -30.22 66.39
CA SER A 424 -34.93 -29.71 67.59
C SER A 424 -33.85 -28.72 67.16
N VAL A 425 -33.57 -27.76 68.03
CA VAL A 425 -32.55 -26.71 67.92
C VAL A 425 -31.16 -27.26 67.48
N VAL A 426 -30.97 -28.59 67.47
CA VAL A 426 -29.84 -29.32 66.91
C VAL A 426 -29.68 -29.16 65.38
N SER A 427 -30.75 -28.85 64.62
CA SER A 427 -30.61 -28.62 63.17
C SER A 427 -30.02 -27.25 62.79
N ILE A 428 -29.88 -26.34 63.77
CA ILE A 428 -29.16 -25.06 63.58
C ILE A 428 -27.63 -25.31 63.49
N GLY A 429 -27.14 -26.50 63.85
CA GLY A 429 -25.71 -26.85 63.79
C GLY A 429 -25.13 -27.10 62.39
N SER A 430 -25.95 -27.16 61.33
CA SER A 430 -25.47 -27.40 59.95
C SER A 430 -25.44 -26.13 59.08
N ALA A 431 -26.06 -25.04 59.52
CA ALA A 431 -25.99 -23.74 58.86
C ALA A 431 -24.85 -22.89 59.43
N THR A 432 -23.62 -23.42 59.41
CA THR A 432 -22.45 -22.59 59.70
C THR A 432 -22.30 -21.56 58.59
N SER A 433 -22.56 -20.30 58.94
CA SER A 433 -22.04 -19.09 58.29
C SER A 433 -20.80 -19.37 57.44
N SER A 434 -20.90 -19.14 56.13
CA SER A 434 -19.91 -19.52 55.11
C SER A 434 -18.56 -18.79 55.20
N LEU A 435 -18.27 -18.14 56.32
CA LEU A 435 -17.07 -17.34 56.52
C LEU A 435 -16.07 -17.99 57.48
N TYR A 436 -16.46 -19.00 58.29
CA TYR A 436 -15.59 -19.58 59.30
C TYR A 436 -15.72 -21.11 59.40
N VAL A 437 -14.60 -21.81 59.61
CA VAL A 437 -14.54 -23.28 59.80
C VAL A 437 -13.95 -23.60 61.18
N PRO A 438 -14.47 -24.61 61.92
CA PRO A 438 -13.87 -25.04 63.18
C PRO A 438 -12.50 -25.68 62.96
N GLY A 439 -11.43 -25.07 63.48
CA GLY A 439 -10.08 -25.63 63.54
C GLY A 439 -9.71 -26.06 64.96
N LYS A 440 -8.57 -26.77 65.12
CA LYS A 440 -8.09 -27.29 66.42
C LYS A 440 -7.81 -26.22 67.50
N MET A 441 -7.90 -24.93 67.16
CA MET A 441 -7.76 -23.80 68.08
C MET A 441 -8.95 -22.80 68.04
N GLY A 442 -10.10 -23.20 67.50
CA GLY A 442 -11.31 -22.35 67.42
C GLY A 442 -11.76 -22.07 65.99
N PHE A 443 -12.68 -21.11 65.81
CA PHE A 443 -13.22 -20.74 64.49
C PHE A 443 -12.19 -19.92 63.69
N MET A 444 -11.81 -20.42 62.52
CA MET A 444 -10.87 -19.75 61.61
C MET A 444 -11.60 -19.19 60.38
N PRO A 445 -11.31 -17.94 59.93
CA PRO A 445 -11.88 -17.39 58.71
C PRO A 445 -11.44 -18.19 57.48
N GLN A 446 -12.39 -18.52 56.59
CA GLN A 446 -12.07 -19.19 55.32
C GLN A 446 -11.22 -18.26 54.45
N LYS A 447 -9.99 -18.67 54.13
CA LYS A 447 -9.32 -18.17 52.93
C LYS A 447 -10.06 -18.74 51.71
N PRO A 448 -10.39 -17.94 50.68
CA PRO A 448 -11.03 -18.47 49.48
C PRO A 448 -10.17 -19.61 48.92
N LYS A 449 -10.81 -20.75 48.64
CA LYS A 449 -10.15 -21.88 47.98
C LYS A 449 -9.57 -21.36 46.66
N ALA A 450 -8.29 -21.65 46.43
CA ALA A 450 -7.62 -21.30 45.19
C ALA A 450 -8.48 -21.73 44.01
N THR A 451 -8.77 -20.79 43.10
CA THR A 451 -9.55 -21.11 41.91
C THR A 451 -8.73 -22.10 41.07
N LEU A 452 -9.35 -22.94 40.24
CA LEU A 452 -8.62 -23.85 39.33
C LEU A 452 -7.49 -23.13 38.55
N PHE A 453 -7.68 -21.84 38.27
CA PHE A 453 -6.72 -20.91 37.67
C PHE A 453 -5.46 -20.63 38.53
N GLU A 454 -5.55 -20.65 39.85
CA GLU A 454 -4.43 -20.44 40.79
C GLU A 454 -3.64 -21.73 41.04
N ILE A 455 -4.30 -22.90 41.00
CA ILE A 455 -3.64 -24.21 41.07
C ILE A 455 -2.75 -24.42 39.84
N PHE A 456 -3.24 -24.07 38.64
CA PHE A 456 -2.44 -24.07 37.41
C PHE A 456 -1.30 -23.04 37.40
N ARG A 457 -1.34 -22.02 38.26
CA ARG A 457 -0.25 -21.04 38.38
C ARG A 457 0.86 -21.51 39.32
N SER A 458 0.53 -22.35 40.30
CA SER A 458 1.50 -22.93 41.25
C SER A 458 2.14 -24.24 40.76
N GLU A 459 1.58 -24.90 39.75
CA GLU A 459 2.18 -26.08 39.10
C GLU A 459 3.20 -25.71 38.01
N VAL A 460 3.31 -24.43 37.64
CA VAL A 460 4.42 -23.92 36.83
C VAL A 460 5.50 -23.40 37.77
N VAL A 461 6.14 -24.33 38.48
CA VAL A 461 7.53 -24.14 38.90
C VAL A 461 8.38 -24.42 37.67
N ASP A 462 9.24 -23.45 37.38
CA ASP A 462 10.26 -23.41 36.34
C ASP A 462 10.80 -24.81 35.99
N ARG A 463 10.36 -25.35 34.86
CA ARG A 463 11.20 -26.24 34.06
C ARG A 463 11.84 -25.40 32.97
N GLU A 464 13.05 -24.95 33.26
CA GLU A 464 14.07 -24.75 32.24
C GLU A 464 14.13 -26.02 31.39
N VAL A 465 13.54 -25.97 30.19
CA VAL A 465 13.84 -26.93 29.13
C VAL A 465 14.75 -26.19 28.18
N ASP A 466 16.03 -26.52 28.28
CA ASP A 466 17.06 -26.23 27.30
C ASP A 466 16.58 -26.63 25.89
N THR A 467 16.13 -25.65 25.13
CA THR A 467 16.19 -25.73 23.67
C THR A 467 17.49 -25.08 23.24
N THR A 468 18.54 -25.88 23.19
CA THR A 468 19.78 -25.56 22.46
C THR A 468 19.41 -25.22 21.01
N LEU A 469 19.43 -23.93 20.69
CA LEU A 469 19.42 -23.45 19.32
C LEU A 469 20.73 -23.87 18.62
N PRO A 470 20.71 -24.31 17.35
CA PRO A 470 21.92 -24.68 16.63
C PRO A 470 22.88 -23.50 16.39
N ASP A 471 24.18 -23.77 16.53
CA ASP A 471 25.35 -22.85 16.54
C ASP A 471 25.60 -21.94 15.32
N TYR A 472 24.69 -21.84 14.34
CA TYR A 472 24.92 -21.01 13.14
C TYR A 472 24.32 -19.60 13.22
N LEU A 473 23.65 -19.22 14.33
CA LEU A 473 23.04 -17.89 14.50
C LEU A 473 23.76 -16.95 15.48
N THR A 474 24.88 -17.37 16.07
CA THR A 474 25.62 -16.58 17.08
C THR A 474 26.79 -15.75 16.53
N LYS A 475 26.93 -15.58 15.20
CA LYS A 475 28.07 -14.83 14.61
C LYS A 475 27.80 -13.39 14.16
N ASN A 476 26.60 -12.83 14.34
CA ASN A 476 26.28 -11.49 13.82
C ASN A 476 26.04 -10.40 14.88
N LYS A 477 26.40 -10.62 16.16
CA LYS A 477 26.20 -9.62 17.23
C LYS A 477 27.45 -8.92 17.77
N GLU A 478 28.61 -9.07 17.14
CA GLU A 478 29.86 -8.44 17.63
C GLU A 478 30.35 -7.21 16.83
N LYS A 479 29.52 -6.59 15.99
CA LYS A 479 29.94 -5.41 15.20
C LYS A 479 29.16 -4.12 15.43
N GLU A 480 28.47 -3.97 16.54
CA GLU A 480 27.71 -2.74 16.84
C GLU A 480 27.91 -2.19 18.25
N VAL A 481 29.12 -2.35 18.81
CA VAL A 481 29.51 -1.72 20.10
C VAL A 481 30.82 -0.97 19.94
N VAL A 482 30.92 -0.08 18.95
CA VAL A 482 31.88 1.04 18.97
C VAL A 482 31.27 2.19 18.19
N THR A 483 30.51 3.08 18.86
CA THR A 483 30.45 4.54 18.60
C THR A 483 29.31 5.18 19.39
N THR A 484 29.40 5.17 20.72
CA THR A 484 28.67 6.15 21.54
C THR A 484 29.59 6.71 22.61
N ARG A 485 30.35 7.75 22.25
CA ARG A 485 30.82 8.78 23.18
C ARG A 485 31.17 10.04 22.39
N ARG A 486 30.19 10.94 22.24
CA ARG A 486 30.32 12.36 22.64
C ARG A 486 28.97 13.08 22.57
N ARG A 487 28.61 13.51 23.77
CA ARG A 487 27.69 14.53 24.26
C ARG A 487 27.74 15.85 23.46
N GLY A 488 26.62 16.58 23.44
CA GLY A 488 26.50 18.02 23.13
C GLY A 488 25.56 18.27 21.95
N ASP A 489 24.31 18.60 22.20
CA ASP A 489 23.80 19.99 22.21
C ASP A 489 23.58 20.54 20.79
N GLU A 490 22.31 20.63 20.39
CA GLU A 490 21.64 21.88 19.99
C GLU A 490 20.46 21.61 19.06
N LEU A 491 19.33 22.20 19.43
CA LEU A 491 18.21 22.51 18.56
C LEU A 491 18.73 23.39 17.42
N SER A 492 18.71 22.89 16.18
CA SER A 492 18.76 23.76 15.01
C SER A 492 17.91 23.16 13.90
N ILE A 493 16.71 23.75 13.78
CA ILE A 493 15.88 23.66 12.58
C ILE A 493 16.65 24.41 11.50
N ILE A 494 17.13 23.69 10.49
CA ILE A 494 17.70 24.29 9.29
C ILE A 494 16.52 24.67 8.39
N ASP A 495 16.16 25.95 8.44
CA ASP A 495 15.34 26.61 7.43
C ASP A 495 16.28 26.96 6.26
N VAL A 496 16.06 26.36 5.08
CA VAL A 496 16.86 26.66 3.89
C VAL A 496 16.13 27.73 3.11
N GLU A 497 16.44 28.99 3.42
CA GLU A 497 16.08 30.12 2.57
C GLU A 497 16.82 30.02 1.23
N PHE A 498 16.07 30.09 0.14
CA PHE A 498 16.57 30.16 -1.23
C PHE A 498 17.30 31.49 -1.45
N GLY A 499 18.63 31.50 -1.29
CA GLY A 499 19.51 32.59 -1.72
C GLY A 499 20.21 32.23 -3.04
N THR A 500 19.75 32.81 -4.15
CA THR A 500 20.47 32.78 -5.44
C THR A 500 21.53 33.87 -5.44
N THR A 501 22.81 33.51 -5.30
CA THR A 501 23.92 34.42 -5.59
C THR A 501 24.29 34.33 -7.07
N LEU A 502 23.80 35.32 -7.83
CA LEU A 502 24.22 35.66 -9.18
C LEU A 502 25.57 36.38 -9.11
N TYR A 503 26.64 35.77 -9.63
CA TYR A 503 27.87 36.49 -9.94
C TYR A 503 27.75 37.10 -11.34
N VAL A 504 27.51 38.40 -11.38
CA VAL A 504 27.64 39.23 -12.59
C VAL A 504 28.87 40.10 -12.37
N SER A 505 29.98 39.76 -13.02
CA SER A 505 31.12 40.67 -13.11
C SER A 505 30.86 41.62 -14.27
N SER A 506 30.45 42.84 -13.92
CA SER A 506 30.37 43.99 -14.81
C SER A 506 31.77 44.46 -15.18
N SER A 507 31.92 44.78 -16.47
CA SER A 507 32.94 45.65 -17.04
C SER A 507 33.17 46.89 -16.18
N ARG A 508 34.43 47.30 -16.05
CA ARG A 508 34.81 48.64 -15.60
C ARG A 508 35.86 49.18 -16.58
N GLU A 509 35.49 50.27 -17.21
CA GLU A 509 36.28 51.08 -18.13
C GLU A 509 37.24 52.01 -17.37
N ASP A 510 38.31 52.34 -18.08
CA ASP A 510 39.17 53.52 -18.06
C ASP A 510 40.09 53.81 -16.87
N ASP A 511 41.40 53.73 -17.15
CA ASP A 511 42.29 54.90 -17.03
C ASP A 511 43.32 54.92 -18.18
N LEU A 512 43.30 56.06 -18.88
CA LEU A 512 44.21 56.55 -19.91
C LEU A 512 45.68 56.53 -19.47
N ILE A 513 46.58 56.03 -20.33
CA ILE A 513 47.88 56.67 -20.61
C ILE A 513 48.15 56.55 -22.12
N GLU A 514 48.10 57.71 -22.80
CA GLU A 514 48.63 57.97 -24.15
C GLU A 514 50.16 57.83 -24.17
N VAL A 515 50.72 57.20 -25.22
CA VAL A 515 51.89 57.69 -25.99
C VAL A 515 51.81 57.16 -27.43
N GLU A 516 51.61 58.09 -28.37
CA GLU A 516 52.07 58.24 -29.79
C GLU A 516 52.43 56.98 -30.61
N GLU A 517 51.71 56.67 -31.71
CA GLU A 517 51.90 57.14 -33.12
C GLU A 517 53.25 56.69 -33.74
N GLU A 518 53.40 56.04 -34.91
CA GLU A 518 52.58 55.84 -36.13
C GLU A 518 53.32 54.81 -37.08
N PRO A 519 52.98 54.60 -38.38
CA PRO A 519 52.32 53.40 -38.94
C PRO A 519 53.19 52.56 -39.90
N LEU A 520 52.67 51.42 -40.41
CA LEU A 520 52.83 50.97 -41.82
C LEU A 520 52.07 49.64 -42.11
N GLU A 521 51.01 49.79 -42.91
CA GLU A 521 50.57 48.99 -44.07
C GLU A 521 50.53 47.44 -44.04
N GLU A 522 49.29 46.93 -44.12
CA GLU A 522 48.94 45.62 -44.70
C GLU A 522 49.25 45.57 -46.22
N PRO A 523 49.28 44.39 -46.88
CA PRO A 523 47.99 43.83 -47.34
C PRO A 523 47.90 42.30 -47.50
N GLU A 524 46.71 41.82 -47.17
CA GLU A 524 45.81 40.98 -47.98
C GLU A 524 46.12 39.54 -48.42
N GLY A 525 45.06 38.74 -48.24
CA GLY A 525 44.58 37.75 -49.21
C GLY A 525 45.02 36.31 -48.91
N SER A 526 44.27 35.26 -49.19
CA SER A 526 42.98 35.11 -49.88
C SER A 526 42.66 33.61 -49.83
N SER A 527 41.38 33.28 -49.61
CA SER A 527 40.61 32.14 -50.15
C SER A 527 41.34 30.93 -50.75
N SER A 528 40.96 29.71 -50.33
CA SER A 528 40.24 28.78 -51.23
C SER A 528 39.94 27.43 -50.57
N ASP A 529 38.67 27.00 -50.65
CA ASP A 529 38.23 25.61 -50.69
C ASP A 529 38.91 24.84 -51.84
N VAL A 530 39.46 23.64 -51.59
CA VAL A 530 39.39 22.50 -52.52
C VAL A 530 39.51 21.18 -51.76
N SER A 531 38.45 20.38 -51.85
CA SER A 531 38.43 18.93 -51.64
C SER A 531 39.40 18.21 -52.58
N MET A 532 40.40 17.51 -52.04
CA MET A 532 41.24 16.54 -52.76
C MET A 532 40.91 15.10 -52.34
N LYS A 533 40.80 14.25 -53.35
CA LYS A 533 40.47 12.83 -53.31
C LYS A 533 41.75 12.02 -53.62
N LYS A 534 41.81 10.78 -53.09
CA LYS A 534 42.62 9.57 -53.49
C LYS A 534 43.91 9.31 -52.66
N PRO A 535 44.45 8.05 -52.59
CA PRO A 535 44.16 6.87 -53.44
C PRO A 535 44.01 5.46 -52.78
N SER A 536 43.26 4.60 -53.47
CA SER A 536 43.39 3.15 -53.77
C SER A 536 43.95 2.09 -52.79
N SER A 537 43.22 0.96 -52.70
CA SER A 537 43.73 -0.39 -53.04
C SER A 537 42.58 -1.21 -53.67
N GLU A 538 42.67 -1.59 -54.94
CA GLU A 538 43.02 -2.93 -55.46
C GLU A 538 41.83 -3.90 -55.63
N GLY A 539 41.67 -4.41 -56.86
CA GLY A 539 40.96 -5.68 -57.08
C GLY A 539 40.16 -5.89 -58.38
N SER A 540 40.87 -6.13 -59.50
CA SER A 540 40.52 -7.10 -60.57
C SER A 540 39.64 -6.71 -61.79
N ALA A 541 40.35 -6.39 -62.90
CA ALA A 541 40.36 -7.06 -64.23
C ALA A 541 39.06 -7.07 -65.14
N PRO A 542 39.15 -7.42 -66.46
CA PRO A 542 39.14 -6.48 -67.61
C PRO A 542 38.12 -6.89 -68.73
N PRO A 543 38.29 -6.60 -70.05
CA PRO A 543 38.13 -5.36 -70.81
C PRO A 543 37.02 -5.51 -71.92
N PRO A 544 37.10 -4.92 -73.15
CA PRO A 544 36.44 -3.66 -73.52
C PRO A 544 35.53 -3.76 -74.79
N ALA A 545 34.75 -2.71 -75.09
CA ALA A 545 34.40 -2.33 -76.47
C ALA A 545 33.76 -0.92 -76.56
N THR A 546 34.46 -0.02 -77.28
CA THR A 546 33.98 1.02 -78.22
C THR A 546 32.55 1.59 -78.14
N ALA A 547 32.45 2.91 -77.87
CA ALA A 547 31.80 4.02 -78.62
C ALA A 547 30.46 3.80 -79.39
N PRO A 548 29.74 4.88 -79.84
CA PRO A 548 29.23 6.08 -79.15
C PRO A 548 27.75 6.44 -79.55
N LEU A 549 27.23 7.56 -79.02
CA LEU A 549 26.28 8.55 -79.62
C LEU A 549 24.95 8.11 -80.31
N ALA A 550 23.80 8.64 -79.84
CA ALA A 550 22.65 9.20 -80.63
C ALA A 550 21.44 9.52 -79.70
N VAL A 551 20.90 10.74 -79.66
CA VAL A 551 19.72 11.30 -80.40
C VAL A 551 18.37 10.58 -80.14
N SER A 552 17.33 11.29 -79.64
CA SER A 552 15.99 11.62 -80.23
C SER A 552 15.16 12.28 -79.11
N VAL A 553 14.49 13.45 -79.17
CA VAL A 553 13.47 14.08 -80.06
C VAL A 553 12.09 13.38 -80.04
N GLU A 554 11.03 14.21 -79.99
CA GLU A 554 9.59 13.99 -80.23
C GLU A 554 8.71 13.57 -79.04
N ASP A 555 7.47 14.04 -78.85
CA ASP A 555 6.70 15.18 -79.36
C ASP A 555 5.33 15.22 -78.60
N ALA A 556 4.52 16.25 -78.89
CA ALA A 556 3.04 16.21 -79.00
C ALA A 556 2.13 16.86 -77.92
N LYS A 557 1.40 17.89 -78.44
CA LYS A 557 -0.06 18.16 -78.39
C LYS A 557 -0.63 19.06 -77.26
N THR A 558 -0.97 20.34 -77.58
CA THR A 558 -2.30 20.95 -77.95
C THR A 558 -3.31 21.00 -76.79
N SER A 559 -4.10 22.05 -76.47
CA SER A 559 -4.74 23.15 -77.23
C SER A 559 -5.47 24.15 -76.28
N GLU A 560 -5.51 25.44 -76.68
CA GLU A 560 -6.66 26.41 -76.71
C GLU A 560 -7.59 26.68 -75.49
N ILE A 561 -8.26 27.85 -75.22
CA ILE A 561 -8.37 29.29 -75.63
C ILE A 561 -9.30 29.98 -74.56
N LYS A 562 -9.13 31.30 -74.29
CA LYS A 562 -10.12 32.42 -74.06
C LYS A 562 -9.66 33.35 -72.90
N SER A 563 -9.09 34.55 -73.14
CA SER A 563 -9.66 35.86 -73.60
C SER A 563 -10.59 36.50 -72.55
N ILE A 564 -10.44 37.76 -72.06
CA ILE A 564 -10.69 39.11 -72.65
C ILE A 564 -10.31 40.15 -71.52
N LYS A 565 -9.64 41.32 -71.66
CA LYS A 565 -9.99 42.68 -72.19
C LYS A 565 -8.77 43.60 -71.86
N SER A 566 -8.02 44.25 -72.77
CA SER A 566 -8.19 45.55 -73.48
C SER A 566 -8.46 46.75 -72.54
N THR A 567 -7.82 47.93 -72.57
CA THR A 567 -7.26 48.79 -73.66
C THR A 567 -6.57 50.05 -73.08
N GLY A 568 -5.52 50.56 -73.76
CA GLY A 568 -5.23 52.00 -74.04
C GLY A 568 -4.60 52.86 -72.92
N THR A 569 -3.67 53.80 -73.13
CA THR A 569 -3.18 54.51 -74.33
C THR A 569 -1.94 55.38 -73.97
N ALA A 570 -1.03 55.53 -74.94
CA ALA A 570 -0.22 56.72 -75.32
C ALA A 570 0.76 57.34 -74.29
N ASP A 571 2.09 57.23 -74.49
CA ASP A 571 2.96 58.10 -75.34
C ASP A 571 3.28 59.45 -74.67
N SER A 572 4.48 60.04 -74.65
CA SER A 572 5.82 59.72 -75.17
C SER A 572 6.77 60.88 -74.74
N ILE A 573 8.06 60.76 -75.10
CA ILE A 573 9.02 61.87 -75.38
C ILE A 573 9.89 62.43 -74.23
N THR A 574 11.07 61.80 -74.10
CA THR A 574 12.47 62.31 -74.29
C THR A 574 12.96 63.65 -73.72
N GLY A 575 14.23 63.61 -73.26
CA GLY A 575 15.28 64.57 -73.66
C GLY A 575 15.73 65.57 -72.57
N VAL A 576 16.80 65.32 -71.79
CA VAL A 576 18.24 65.53 -72.09
C VAL A 576 18.75 66.97 -71.81
N THR A 577 19.58 67.04 -70.74
CA THR A 577 20.75 67.90 -70.45
C THR A 577 20.68 69.40 -70.11
N ARG A 578 21.32 69.68 -68.96
CA ARG A 578 22.51 70.53 -68.71
C ARG A 578 22.34 71.91 -68.03
N THR A 579 23.14 72.01 -66.96
CA THR A 579 24.06 73.09 -66.51
C THR A 579 23.55 74.30 -65.72
N SER A 580 24.16 74.40 -64.53
CA SER A 580 24.84 75.54 -63.89
C SER A 580 24.04 76.67 -63.24
N GLY A 581 24.30 76.85 -61.94
CA GLY A 581 24.93 78.07 -61.42
C GLY A 581 24.09 78.97 -60.52
N LEU A 582 24.61 79.21 -59.30
CA LEU A 582 24.57 80.47 -58.51
C LEU A 582 23.17 81.01 -58.10
N GLU A 583 22.90 81.63 -56.95
CA GLU A 583 23.57 82.01 -55.69
C GLU A 583 22.44 82.64 -54.83
N GLU A 584 22.71 82.90 -53.55
CA GLU A 584 22.02 83.88 -52.67
C GLU A 584 20.57 83.61 -52.18
N ILE A 585 20.09 84.04 -51.00
CA ILE A 585 20.59 84.64 -49.75
C ILE A 585 19.38 84.68 -48.77
N MET A 586 19.68 84.60 -47.45
CA MET A 586 18.97 85.12 -46.25
C MET A 586 17.46 84.93 -46.02
N GLU A 587 17.13 84.53 -44.79
CA GLU A 587 16.35 85.26 -43.74
C GLU A 587 16.12 84.22 -42.61
N GLU A 588 16.84 84.25 -41.47
CA GLU A 588 16.68 85.10 -40.27
C GLU A 588 15.27 85.13 -39.67
N GLU A 589 15.16 84.60 -38.44
CA GLU A 589 14.33 84.95 -37.27
C GLU A 589 14.30 83.69 -36.37
N ASP A 590 15.07 83.62 -35.28
CA ASP A 590 14.79 84.17 -33.93
C ASP A 590 13.43 83.66 -33.41
N ASP A 591 13.25 83.13 -32.19
CA ASP A 591 13.98 83.30 -30.96
C ASP A 591 13.45 82.29 -29.89
N ASP A 592 14.12 82.29 -28.74
CA ASP A 592 13.63 81.96 -27.39
C ASP A 592 13.74 80.54 -26.81
N LEU A 593 14.86 80.41 -26.09
CA LEU A 593 15.03 79.64 -24.86
C LEU A 593 13.98 79.99 -23.80
N GLU A 594 13.39 79.00 -23.15
CA GLU A 594 13.04 79.13 -21.73
C GLU A 594 13.22 77.80 -20.98
N ILE A 595 14.17 77.83 -20.04
CA ILE A 595 14.40 76.84 -19.00
C ILE A 595 13.39 77.13 -17.89
N ASN A 596 12.67 76.12 -17.39
CA ASN A 596 12.37 76.11 -15.95
C ASN A 596 12.18 74.72 -15.34
N LEU A 597 12.53 74.73 -14.07
CA LEU A 597 12.93 73.66 -13.17
C LEU A 597 11.75 73.25 -12.25
N PHE A 598 11.83 72.03 -11.69
CA PHE A 598 11.05 71.50 -10.54
C PHE A 598 9.53 71.27 -10.70
N TYR A 599 9.12 69.99 -10.79
CA TYR A 599 8.65 69.21 -9.63
C TYR A 599 8.70 67.70 -9.92
#